data_AF-A0A954UT02-F1
#
_entry.id   AF-A0A954UT02-F1
#
_cell.length_a   1.000
_cell.length_b   1.000
_cell.length_c   1.000
_cell.angle_alpha   90.00
_cell.angle_beta   90.00
_cell.angle_gamma   90.00
#
_symmetry.space_group_name_H-M   'P 1'
#
loop_
_entity.id
_entity.type
_entity.pdbx_description
1 polymer ?
#
loop_
_entity_poly.entity_id
_entity_poly.type
_entity_poly.pdbx_seq_one_letter_code
_entity_poly.pdbx_strand_id
1 'polypeptide(L)'
;MNATWRGMMALAEFEGRRSMTWSRMGLWLVLAGFPVAIVLLFVIFGDGPMSHGPTRDQLMQVMIFVLTQVTVALSVLLWASPSLQVELENRTWIYSATRPYGRRSVLLGRYLVALVWSSTTNVTSAFLCCMIAGLPSALLPMCGLVLLGCAAYSSLFSLLAVMFPKRAMTVAFAMSGIDFGVAFIPAMIRQFSIQYHLRCLLAKWMGQETEMGAEVSMFLSDAWAIQHIAILAVYVVALLAMAVYILERKEIATDDL
;
A
#
# COMPACT_ATOMS: atom_id res chain seq x y z
N MET A 1 -25.95 -10.40 -12.66
CA MET A 1 -24.99 -9.27 -12.58
C MET A 1 -25.44 -8.35 -11.47
N ASN A 2 -24.80 -8.49 -10.32
CA ASN A 2 -25.50 -8.55 -9.03
C ASN A 2 -25.61 -7.17 -8.39
N ALA A 3 -26.76 -6.87 -7.78
CA ALA A 3 -27.06 -5.58 -7.15
C ALA A 3 -25.95 -5.11 -6.19
N THR A 4 -25.24 -6.03 -5.55
CA THR A 4 -24.08 -5.77 -4.69
C THR A 4 -22.93 -5.05 -5.37
N TRP A 5 -22.62 -5.35 -6.64
CA TRP A 5 -21.54 -4.72 -7.40
C TRP A 5 -21.85 -3.26 -7.77
N ARG A 6 -23.10 -3.00 -8.20
CA ARG A 6 -23.57 -1.63 -8.48
C ARG A 6 -23.61 -0.78 -7.23
N GLY A 7 -23.99 -1.35 -6.09
CA GLY A 7 -23.94 -0.69 -4.78
C GLY A 7 -22.53 -0.32 -4.33
N MET A 8 -21.56 -1.23 -4.51
CA MET A 8 -20.15 -0.97 -4.21
C MET A 8 -19.60 0.19 -5.04
N MET A 9 -19.85 0.19 -6.36
CA MET A 9 -19.37 1.27 -7.24
C MET A 9 -20.09 2.60 -6.97
N ALA A 10 -21.40 2.59 -6.72
CA ALA A 10 -22.15 3.80 -6.40
C ALA A 10 -21.74 4.40 -5.05
N LEU A 11 -21.44 3.57 -4.05
CA LEU A 11 -20.93 4.01 -2.76
C LEU A 11 -19.49 4.55 -2.89
N ALA A 12 -18.65 3.88 -3.68
CA ALA A 12 -17.30 4.34 -3.96
C ALA A 12 -17.29 5.69 -4.71
N GLU A 13 -18.20 5.88 -5.67
CA GLU A 13 -18.33 7.15 -6.39
C GLU A 13 -18.88 8.26 -5.47
N PHE A 14 -19.87 7.96 -4.63
CA PHE A 14 -20.42 8.90 -3.66
C PHE A 14 -19.40 9.32 -2.60
N GLU A 15 -18.68 8.35 -2.02
CA GLU A 15 -17.60 8.64 -1.07
C GLU A 15 -16.41 9.32 -1.76
N GLY A 16 -16.08 8.95 -3.00
CA GLY A 16 -15.07 9.60 -3.81
C GLY A 16 -15.36 11.09 -4.00
N ARG A 17 -16.58 11.44 -4.43
CA ARG A 17 -17.03 12.84 -4.55
C ARG A 17 -17.06 13.56 -3.21
N ARG A 18 -17.48 12.89 -2.14
CA ARG A 18 -17.51 13.45 -0.78
C ARG A 18 -16.11 13.67 -0.18
N SER A 19 -15.13 12.87 -0.59
CA SER A 19 -13.74 12.97 -0.13
C SER A 19 -12.94 14.09 -0.83
N MET A 20 -13.52 14.70 -1.87
CA MET A 20 -12.94 15.83 -2.60
C MET A 20 -13.08 17.13 -1.79
N THR A 21 -12.40 17.22 -0.65
CA THR A 21 -12.31 18.47 0.12
C THR A 21 -10.97 19.15 -0.13
N TRP A 22 -10.95 20.48 -0.09
CA TRP A 22 -9.74 21.27 -0.33
C TRP A 22 -8.56 20.89 0.59
N SER A 23 -8.86 20.56 1.85
CA SER A 23 -7.89 20.05 2.82
C SER A 23 -7.28 18.70 2.38
N ARG A 24 -8.09 17.80 1.82
CA ARG A 24 -7.65 16.49 1.34
C ARG A 24 -6.82 16.58 0.05
N MET A 25 -7.14 17.52 -0.84
CA MET A 25 -6.28 17.85 -1.99
C MET A 25 -4.92 18.42 -1.55
N GLY A 26 -4.90 19.27 -0.52
CA GLY A 26 -3.64 19.75 0.07
C GLY A 26 -2.78 18.61 0.62
N LEU A 27 -3.37 17.68 1.38
CA LEU A 27 -2.66 16.50 1.88
C LEU A 27 -2.16 15.60 0.75
N TRP A 28 -2.95 15.43 -0.31
CA TRP A 28 -2.55 14.68 -1.51
C TRP A 28 -1.31 15.29 -2.16
N LEU A 29 -1.26 16.62 -2.31
CA LEU A 29 -0.11 17.33 -2.88
C LEU A 29 1.13 17.21 -2.01
N VAL A 30 0.99 17.40 -0.70
CA VAL A 30 2.11 17.28 0.26
C VAL A 30 2.68 15.86 0.21
N LEU A 31 1.81 14.85 0.20
CA LEU A 31 2.23 13.46 0.19
C LEU A 31 2.88 13.04 -1.15
N ALA A 32 2.35 13.52 -2.28
CA ALA A 32 2.96 13.30 -3.60
C ALA A 32 4.32 14.01 -3.74
N GLY A 33 4.45 15.19 -3.11
CA GLY A 33 5.67 16.01 -3.14
C GLY A 33 6.80 15.49 -2.23
N PHE A 34 6.48 14.82 -1.12
CA PHE A 34 7.47 14.27 -0.20
C PHE A 34 8.56 13.38 -0.87
N PRO A 35 8.22 12.31 -1.61
CA PRO A 35 9.20 11.45 -2.28
C PRO A 35 9.96 12.21 -3.38
N VAL A 36 9.27 13.10 -4.07
CA VAL A 36 9.85 13.95 -5.12
C VAL A 36 10.93 14.86 -4.54
N ALA A 37 10.69 15.44 -3.36
CA ALA A 37 11.66 16.27 -2.66
C ALA A 37 12.89 15.47 -2.24
N ILE A 38 12.73 14.23 -1.76
CA ILE A 38 13.86 13.37 -1.38
C ILE A 38 14.71 13.01 -2.61
N VAL A 39 14.09 12.60 -3.71
CA VAL A 39 14.81 12.27 -4.95
C VAL A 39 15.51 13.50 -5.51
N LEU A 40 14.85 14.66 -5.51
CA LEU A 40 15.44 15.92 -5.95
C LEU A 40 16.64 16.32 -5.08
N LEU A 41 16.55 16.16 -3.76
CA LEU A 41 17.68 16.38 -2.86
C LEU A 41 18.85 15.43 -3.21
N PHE A 42 18.58 14.15 -3.45
CA PHE A 42 19.61 13.19 -3.81
C PHE A 42 20.28 13.50 -5.16
N VAL A 43 19.51 14.01 -6.13
CA VAL A 43 20.04 14.45 -7.43
C VAL A 43 20.90 15.72 -7.29
N ILE A 44 20.48 16.70 -6.48
CA ILE A 44 21.21 17.97 -6.30
C ILE A 44 22.47 17.80 -5.45
N PHE A 45 22.39 17.04 -4.36
CA PHE A 45 23.50 16.85 -3.40
C PHE A 45 24.40 15.65 -3.73
N GLY A 46 24.03 14.83 -4.72
CA GLY A 46 24.81 13.68 -5.18
C GLY A 46 26.11 14.06 -5.91
N ASP A 47 26.24 15.30 -6.40
CA ASP A 47 27.42 15.82 -7.10
C ASP A 47 28.47 16.41 -6.13
N GLY A 48 28.83 15.66 -5.08
CA GLY A 48 29.92 16.04 -4.18
C GLY A 48 31.29 15.85 -4.85
N PRO A 49 32.29 16.74 -4.63
CA PRO A 49 33.60 16.71 -5.29
C PRO A 49 34.49 15.49 -4.94
N MET A 50 33.99 14.53 -4.17
CA MET A 50 34.72 13.32 -3.76
C MET A 50 33.94 12.01 -4.01
N SER A 51 32.79 12.06 -4.68
CA SER A 51 32.06 10.88 -5.12
C SER A 51 31.91 10.91 -6.64
N HIS A 52 32.26 9.81 -7.30
CA HIS A 52 31.68 9.54 -8.62
C HIS A 52 30.16 9.67 -8.43
N GLY A 53 29.48 10.49 -9.25
CA GLY A 53 28.07 10.83 -9.06
C GLY A 53 27.20 9.61 -8.76
N PRO A 54 26.03 9.79 -8.13
CA PRO A 54 25.24 8.69 -7.58
C PRO A 54 25.03 7.61 -8.64
N THR A 55 25.55 6.41 -8.37
CA THR A 55 25.40 5.28 -9.29
C THR A 55 23.90 5.08 -9.52
N ARG A 56 23.49 4.86 -10.77
CA ARG A 56 22.09 4.60 -11.17
C ARG A 56 21.37 3.64 -10.21
N ASP A 57 22.10 2.65 -9.71
CA ASP A 57 21.63 1.62 -8.78
C ASP A 57 21.24 2.19 -7.40
N GLN A 58 22.00 3.15 -6.88
CA GLN A 58 21.71 3.79 -5.59
C GLN A 58 20.47 4.68 -5.68
N LEU A 59 20.35 5.46 -6.75
CA LEU A 59 19.15 6.26 -7.04
C LEU A 59 17.90 5.36 -7.11
N MET A 60 17.99 4.23 -7.81
CA MET A 60 16.89 3.28 -7.93
C MET A 60 16.52 2.66 -6.57
N GLN A 61 17.49 2.25 -5.76
CA GLN A 61 17.22 1.71 -4.42
C GLN A 61 16.50 2.72 -3.51
N VAL A 62 16.93 3.99 -3.53
CA VAL A 62 16.28 5.07 -2.77
C VAL A 62 14.86 5.30 -3.27
N MET A 63 14.65 5.39 -4.59
CA MET A 63 13.32 5.57 -5.18
C MET A 63 12.36 4.47 -4.73
N ILE A 64 12.78 3.21 -4.74
CA ILE A 64 11.93 2.07 -4.34
C ILE A 64 11.56 2.15 -2.88
N PHE A 65 12.54 2.42 -2.03
CA PHE A 65 12.33 2.50 -0.60
C PHE A 65 11.33 3.61 -0.26
N VAL A 66 11.53 4.80 -0.82
CA VAL A 66 10.68 5.96 -0.52
C VAL A 66 9.30 5.83 -1.18
N LEU A 67 9.22 5.36 -2.43
CA LEU A 67 7.95 5.18 -3.15
C LEU A 67 7.13 4.02 -2.61
N THR A 68 7.74 2.86 -2.44
CA THR A 68 7.00 1.63 -2.13
C THR A 68 6.75 1.44 -0.64
N GLN A 69 7.65 1.91 0.23
CA GLN A 69 7.49 1.72 1.67
C GLN A 69 6.90 2.95 2.33
N VAL A 70 7.54 4.10 2.17
CA VAL A 70 7.15 5.29 2.93
C VAL A 70 5.85 5.88 2.38
N THR A 71 5.78 6.17 1.08
CA THR A 71 4.60 6.84 0.53
C THR A 71 3.39 5.94 0.39
N VAL A 72 3.54 4.68 -0.03
CA VAL A 72 2.42 3.72 0.00
C VAL A 72 1.88 3.52 1.42
N ALA A 73 2.74 3.29 2.42
CA ALA A 73 2.25 3.11 3.79
C ALA A 73 1.56 4.37 4.33
N LEU A 74 2.16 5.55 4.14
CA LEU A 74 1.58 6.82 4.60
C LEU A 74 0.28 7.18 3.88
N SER A 75 0.19 6.97 2.57
CA SER A 75 -1.04 7.22 1.81
C SER A 75 -2.16 6.32 2.30
N VAL A 76 -1.91 5.01 2.39
CA VAL A 76 -2.92 4.07 2.88
C VAL A 76 -3.30 4.39 4.33
N LEU A 77 -2.35 4.79 5.18
CA LEU A 77 -2.63 5.21 6.56
C LEU A 77 -3.57 6.43 6.61
N LEU A 78 -3.29 7.43 5.78
CA LEU A 78 -4.05 8.68 5.74
C LEU A 78 -5.47 8.51 5.18
N TRP A 79 -5.68 7.58 4.25
CA TRP A 79 -6.98 7.39 3.58
C TRP A 79 -7.81 6.25 4.16
N ALA A 80 -7.18 5.11 4.47
CA ALA A 80 -7.89 3.92 4.96
C ALA A 80 -8.19 4.00 6.47
N SER A 81 -7.26 4.48 7.30
CA SER A 81 -7.47 4.49 8.75
C SER A 81 -8.62 5.41 9.19
N PRO A 82 -8.69 6.70 8.81
CA PRO A 82 -9.77 7.57 9.28
C PRO A 82 -11.14 7.21 8.70
N SER A 83 -11.19 6.66 7.47
CA SER A 83 -12.46 6.25 6.86
C SER A 83 -13.10 5.06 7.59
N LEU A 84 -12.29 4.11 8.05
CA LEU A 84 -12.76 2.95 8.82
C LEU A 84 -12.99 3.30 10.30
N GLN A 85 -12.14 4.15 10.90
CA GLN A 85 -12.27 4.53 12.31
C GLN A 85 -13.59 5.26 12.62
N VAL A 86 -14.01 6.21 11.79
CA VAL A 86 -15.23 6.98 12.04
C VAL A 86 -16.47 6.09 12.12
N GLU A 87 -16.50 4.96 11.40
CA GLU A 87 -17.65 4.05 11.42
C GLU A 87 -17.57 3.01 12.54
N LEU A 88 -16.35 2.56 12.84
CA LEU A 88 -16.09 1.59 13.91
C LEU A 88 -16.21 2.22 15.30
N GLU A 89 -15.79 3.47 15.47
CA GLU A 89 -15.81 4.19 16.74
C GLU A 89 -17.22 4.68 17.09
N ASN A 90 -17.95 5.21 16.09
CA ASN A 90 -19.30 5.75 16.32
C ASN A 90 -20.40 4.68 16.40
N ARG A 91 -20.07 3.39 16.33
CA ARG A 91 -21.02 2.25 16.25
C ARG A 91 -22.07 2.40 15.13
N THR A 92 -21.83 3.29 14.17
CA THR A 92 -22.73 3.53 13.04
C THR A 92 -22.75 2.35 12.07
N TRP A 93 -21.80 1.42 12.24
CA TRP A 93 -21.79 0.11 11.60
C TRP A 93 -23.08 -0.71 11.82
N ILE A 94 -23.78 -0.53 12.94
CA ILE A 94 -25.08 -1.17 13.21
C ILE A 94 -26.17 -0.59 12.30
N TYR A 95 -26.16 0.73 12.09
CA TYR A 95 -27.07 1.40 11.16
C TYR A 95 -26.72 1.15 9.68
N SER A 96 -25.46 0.83 9.37
CA SER A 96 -25.06 0.35 8.04
C SER A 96 -25.63 -1.04 7.73
N ALA A 97 -26.00 -1.84 8.74
CA ALA A 97 -26.61 -3.16 8.57
C ALA A 97 -28.07 -3.10 8.08
N THR A 98 -28.78 -1.97 8.28
CA THR A 98 -30.16 -1.78 7.79
C THR A 98 -30.22 -1.24 6.35
N ARG A 99 -29.08 -0.86 5.75
CA ARG A 99 -29.01 -0.44 4.34
C ARG A 99 -29.01 -1.65 3.38
N PRO A 100 -29.67 -1.53 2.21
CA PRO A 100 -29.89 -2.64 1.27
C PRO A 100 -28.63 -3.27 0.66
N TYR A 101 -27.44 -2.70 0.89
CA TYR A 101 -26.19 -3.20 0.32
C TYR A 101 -25.34 -4.05 1.29
N GLY A 102 -25.71 -4.13 2.58
CA GLY A 102 -25.08 -5.03 3.55
C GLY A 102 -23.67 -4.62 4.00
N ARG A 103 -23.20 -5.20 5.10
CA ARG A 103 -21.92 -4.84 5.74
C ARG A 103 -20.68 -5.10 4.88
N ARG A 104 -20.68 -6.20 4.10
CA ARG A 104 -19.57 -6.55 3.20
C ARG A 104 -19.34 -5.49 2.12
N SER A 105 -20.40 -4.85 1.61
CA SER A 105 -20.25 -3.82 0.57
C SER A 105 -19.68 -2.52 1.11
N VAL A 106 -19.94 -2.20 2.38
CA VAL A 106 -19.42 -0.97 3.02
C VAL A 106 -17.91 -1.10 3.22
N LEU A 107 -17.46 -2.24 3.75
CA LEU A 107 -16.02 -2.50 3.91
C LEU A 107 -15.29 -2.49 2.57
N LEU A 108 -15.83 -3.20 1.56
CA LEU A 108 -15.22 -3.26 0.22
C LEU A 108 -15.27 -1.91 -0.50
N GLY A 109 -16.36 -1.14 -0.35
CA GLY A 109 -16.48 0.20 -0.93
C GLY A 109 -15.41 1.14 -0.37
N ARG A 110 -15.23 1.16 0.96
CA ARG A 110 -14.19 1.98 1.61
C ARG A 110 -12.78 1.56 1.24
N TYR A 111 -12.53 0.25 1.18
CA TYR A 111 -11.27 -0.29 0.68
C TYR A 111 -10.97 0.21 -0.73
N LEU A 112 -11.95 0.14 -1.65
CA LEU A 112 -11.78 0.62 -3.02
C LEU A 112 -11.52 2.12 -3.09
N VAL A 113 -12.22 2.92 -2.29
CA VAL A 113 -11.98 4.38 -2.22
C VAL A 113 -10.56 4.67 -1.73
N ALA A 114 -10.12 4.03 -0.65
CA ALA A 114 -8.77 4.19 -0.13
C ALA A 114 -7.71 3.73 -1.14
N LEU A 115 -7.96 2.65 -1.86
CA LEU A 115 -7.09 2.12 -2.91
C LEU A 115 -6.98 3.07 -4.10
N VAL A 116 -8.10 3.62 -4.58
CA VAL A 116 -8.11 4.61 -5.67
C VAL A 116 -7.31 5.85 -5.26
N TRP A 117 -7.61 6.44 -4.11
CA TRP A 117 -6.88 7.63 -3.65
C TRP A 117 -5.39 7.38 -3.49
N SER A 118 -5.01 6.29 -2.82
CA SER A 118 -3.60 5.93 -2.62
C SER A 118 -2.91 5.65 -3.96
N SER A 119 -3.57 4.96 -4.89
CA SER A 119 -3.01 4.71 -6.22
C SER A 119 -2.77 6.00 -6.99
N THR A 120 -3.69 6.97 -6.95
CA THR A 120 -3.49 8.25 -7.65
C THR A 120 -2.30 9.02 -7.09
N THR A 121 -2.13 9.09 -5.76
CA THR A 121 -1.01 9.81 -5.13
C THR A 121 0.34 9.17 -5.46
N ASN A 122 0.41 7.84 -5.39
CA ASN A 122 1.68 7.16 -5.59
C ASN A 122 2.04 7.06 -7.08
N VAL A 123 1.07 6.99 -8.00
CA VAL A 123 1.34 7.04 -9.45
C VAL A 123 1.83 8.42 -9.88
N THR A 124 1.23 9.51 -9.37
CA THR A 124 1.71 10.87 -9.69
C THR A 124 3.09 11.12 -9.10
N SER A 125 3.34 10.62 -7.89
CA SER A 125 4.66 10.63 -7.29
C SER A 125 5.71 9.87 -8.11
N ALA A 126 5.40 8.64 -8.52
CA ALA A 126 6.30 7.81 -9.33
C ALA A 126 6.61 8.47 -10.68
N PHE A 127 5.59 9.07 -11.31
CA PHE A 127 5.74 9.83 -12.55
C PHE A 127 6.71 11.00 -12.38
N LEU A 128 6.51 11.84 -11.36
CA LEU A 128 7.38 12.98 -11.07
C LEU A 128 8.81 12.56 -10.74
N CYS A 129 8.99 11.51 -9.93
CA CYS A 129 10.32 11.00 -9.60
C CYS A 129 11.05 10.47 -10.85
N CYS A 130 10.36 9.75 -11.75
CA CYS A 130 10.98 9.23 -12.98
C CYS A 130 11.36 10.37 -13.94
N MET A 131 10.55 11.43 -14.00
CA MET A 131 10.85 12.62 -14.81
C MET A 131 12.08 13.37 -14.28
N ILE A 132 12.18 13.56 -12.97
CA ILE A 132 13.32 14.24 -12.33
C ILE A 132 14.60 13.41 -12.43
N ALA A 133 14.49 12.09 -12.25
CA ALA A 133 15.64 11.19 -12.33
C ALA A 133 16.06 10.88 -13.78
N GLY A 134 15.31 11.34 -14.80
CA GLY A 134 15.65 11.12 -16.21
C GLY A 134 15.61 9.66 -16.67
N LEU A 135 14.82 8.81 -15.99
CA LEU A 135 14.76 7.37 -16.20
C LEU A 135 13.38 6.93 -16.73
N PRO A 136 13.02 7.24 -17.99
CA PRO A 136 11.70 6.91 -18.53
C PRO A 136 11.46 5.40 -18.62
N SER A 137 12.51 4.59 -18.79
CA SER A 137 12.41 3.12 -18.82
C SER A 137 11.97 2.51 -17.48
N ALA A 138 12.17 3.23 -16.37
CA ALA A 138 11.79 2.75 -15.03
C ALA A 138 10.34 3.09 -14.66
N LEU A 139 9.64 3.90 -15.46
CA LEU A 139 8.29 4.37 -15.12
C LEU A 139 7.29 3.21 -15.05
N LEU A 140 7.28 2.35 -16.06
CA LEU A 140 6.37 1.21 -16.15
C LEU A 140 6.55 0.22 -14.98
N PRO A 141 7.78 -0.23 -14.65
CA PRO A 141 7.96 -1.10 -13.49
C PRO A 141 7.64 -0.43 -12.16
N MET A 142 7.95 0.87 -12.00
CA MET A 142 7.63 1.60 -10.76
C MET A 142 6.12 1.74 -10.55
N CYS A 143 5.36 2.06 -11.61
CA CYS A 143 3.90 2.13 -11.52
C CYS A 143 3.31 0.77 -11.15
N GLY A 144 3.76 -0.33 -11.75
CA GLY A 144 3.28 -1.67 -11.40
C GLY A 144 3.53 -2.03 -9.95
N LEU A 145 4.73 -1.75 -9.44
CA LEU A 145 5.12 -2.00 -8.04
C LEU A 145 4.28 -1.18 -7.07
N VAL A 146 4.12 0.11 -7.34
CA VAL A 146 3.33 1.01 -6.52
C VAL A 146 1.87 0.55 -6.44
N LEU A 147 1.27 0.14 -7.56
CA LEU A 147 -0.11 -0.35 -7.58
C LEU A 147 -0.27 -1.66 -6.80
N LEU A 148 0.65 -2.60 -6.98
CA LEU A 148 0.69 -3.85 -6.23
C LEU A 148 0.86 -3.60 -4.72
N GLY A 149 1.76 -2.69 -4.35
CA GLY A 149 1.97 -2.26 -2.98
C GLY A 149 0.72 -1.63 -2.36
N CYS A 150 0.06 -0.71 -3.09
CA CYS A 150 -1.18 -0.08 -2.64
C CYS A 150 -2.27 -1.11 -2.36
N ALA A 151 -2.43 -2.11 -3.24
CA ALA A 151 -3.42 -3.16 -3.07
C ALA A 151 -3.17 -4.01 -1.81
N ALA A 152 -1.91 -4.43 -1.60
CA ALA A 152 -1.49 -5.23 -0.47
C ALA A 152 -1.60 -4.48 0.86
N TYR A 153 -1.01 -3.28 0.96
CA TYR A 153 -1.05 -2.48 2.18
C TYR A 153 -2.47 -2.02 2.56
N SER A 154 -3.30 -1.67 1.57
CA SER A 154 -4.71 -1.33 1.84
C SER A 154 -5.48 -2.51 2.45
N SER A 155 -5.16 -3.74 2.04
CA SER A 155 -5.82 -4.94 2.55
C SER A 155 -5.39 -5.22 3.98
N LEU A 156 -4.08 -5.12 4.24
CA LEU A 156 -3.50 -5.25 5.57
C LEU A 156 -4.09 -4.21 6.54
N PHE A 157 -4.19 -2.95 6.13
CA PHE A 157 -4.72 -1.89 6.99
C PHE A 157 -6.22 -2.03 7.22
N SER A 158 -6.96 -2.54 6.23
CA SER A 158 -8.39 -2.86 6.40
C SER A 158 -8.60 -3.98 7.42
N LEU A 159 -7.77 -5.03 7.39
CA LEU A 159 -7.79 -6.09 8.39
C LEU A 159 -7.48 -5.54 9.80
N LEU A 160 -6.41 -4.75 9.93
CA LEU A 160 -6.03 -4.15 11.21
C LEU A 160 -7.12 -3.23 11.78
N ALA A 161 -7.81 -2.47 10.92
CA ALA A 161 -8.92 -1.64 11.33
C ALA A 161 -10.08 -2.46 11.91
N VAL A 162 -10.44 -3.58 11.28
CA VAL A 162 -11.49 -4.49 11.78
C VAL A 162 -11.07 -5.20 13.08
N MET A 163 -9.79 -5.59 13.19
CA MET A 163 -9.27 -6.24 14.39
C MET A 163 -9.27 -5.30 15.60
N PHE A 164 -8.78 -4.06 15.43
CA PHE A 164 -8.54 -3.09 16.51
C PHE A 164 -9.28 -1.75 16.28
N PRO A 165 -10.62 -1.71 16.33
CA PRO A 165 -11.42 -0.54 15.95
C PRO A 165 -11.06 0.75 16.72
N LYS A 166 -10.75 0.64 18.02
CA LYS A 166 -10.43 1.80 18.87
C LYS A 166 -9.02 2.37 18.68
N ARG A 167 -8.09 1.61 18.09
CA ARG A 167 -6.68 2.00 17.95
C ARG A 167 -6.13 1.70 16.55
N ALA A 168 -7.01 1.59 15.56
CA ALA A 168 -6.68 1.15 14.21
C ALA A 168 -5.51 1.93 13.60
N MET A 169 -5.53 3.26 13.71
CA MET A 169 -4.46 4.13 13.22
C MET A 169 -3.12 3.87 13.94
N THR A 170 -3.13 3.74 15.27
CA THR A 170 -1.91 3.48 16.06
C THR A 170 -1.34 2.10 15.75
N VAL A 171 -2.19 1.08 15.60
CA VAL A 171 -1.75 -0.29 15.28
C VAL A 171 -1.23 -0.37 13.85
N ALA A 172 -1.90 0.26 12.89
CA ALA A 172 -1.42 0.34 11.51
C ALA A 172 -0.07 1.07 11.42
N PHE A 173 0.09 2.17 12.15
CA PHE A 173 1.35 2.89 12.24
C PHE A 173 2.46 2.04 12.88
N ALA A 174 2.17 1.41 14.02
CA ALA A 174 3.13 0.54 14.71
C ALA A 174 3.55 -0.65 13.83
N MET A 175 2.60 -1.29 13.15
CA MET A 175 2.89 -2.40 12.24
C MET A 175 3.73 -1.95 11.04
N SER A 176 3.42 -0.80 10.45
CA SER A 176 4.24 -0.22 9.39
C SER A 176 5.66 0.11 9.87
N GLY A 177 5.81 0.56 11.12
CA GLY A 177 7.11 0.79 11.75
C GLY A 177 7.87 -0.50 12.02
N ILE A 178 7.17 -1.59 12.36
CA ILE A 178 7.77 -2.92 12.50
C ILE A 178 8.26 -3.43 11.14
N ASP A 179 7.45 -3.31 10.08
CA ASP A 179 7.89 -3.64 8.72
C ASP A 179 9.14 -2.84 8.30
N PHE A 180 9.21 -1.57 8.70
CA PHE A 180 10.40 -0.74 8.53
C PHE A 180 11.61 -1.27 9.30
N GLY A 181 11.44 -1.60 10.59
CA GLY A 181 12.51 -2.16 11.42
C GLY A 181 13.00 -3.53 10.93
N VAL A 182 12.09 -4.40 10.51
CA VAL A 182 12.39 -5.72 9.94
C VAL A 182 13.15 -5.58 8.63
N ALA A 183 12.97 -4.51 7.87
CA ALA A 183 13.75 -4.25 6.66
C ALA A 183 15.26 -4.14 6.93
N PHE A 184 15.67 -3.81 8.17
CA PHE A 184 17.07 -3.72 8.61
C PHE A 184 17.63 -5.03 9.21
N ILE A 185 16.80 -6.03 9.52
CA ILE A 185 17.23 -7.30 10.14
C ILE A 185 17.29 -8.40 9.06
N PRO A 186 18.48 -8.91 8.69
CA PRO A 186 18.61 -10.01 7.74
C PRO A 186 18.61 -11.35 8.47
N ALA A 187 17.63 -12.24 8.18
CA ALA A 187 17.82 -13.70 8.27
C ALA A 187 16.58 -14.50 7.82
N MET A 188 15.40 -14.33 8.42
CA MET A 188 14.24 -15.25 8.18
C MET A 188 12.86 -14.57 8.15
N ILE A 189 12.65 -13.51 8.94
CA ILE A 189 11.33 -12.82 9.05
C ILE A 189 11.02 -12.00 7.79
N ARG A 190 12.05 -11.64 6.99
CA ARG A 190 11.94 -10.77 5.82
C ARG A 190 11.02 -11.33 4.73
N GLN A 191 10.90 -12.65 4.63
CA GLN A 191 10.04 -13.32 3.63
C GLN A 191 8.55 -13.04 3.85
N PHE A 192 8.10 -12.80 5.08
CA PHE A 192 6.70 -12.46 5.36
C PHE A 192 6.35 -11.01 5.03
N SER A 193 7.35 -10.15 4.77
CA SER A 193 7.10 -8.74 4.48
C SER A 193 6.68 -8.56 3.02
N ILE A 194 5.59 -7.81 2.81
CA ILE A 194 5.10 -7.38 1.50
C ILE A 194 6.23 -6.70 0.72
N GLN A 195 7.09 -5.94 1.41
CA GLN A 195 8.20 -5.21 0.79
C GLN A 195 9.27 -6.13 0.19
N TYR A 196 9.53 -7.29 0.77
CA TYR A 196 10.50 -8.24 0.22
C TYR A 196 10.09 -8.69 -1.19
N HIS A 197 8.81 -8.98 -1.38
CA HIS A 197 8.25 -9.38 -2.67
C HIS A 197 8.31 -8.25 -3.71
N LEU A 198 8.02 -7.01 -3.30
CA LEU A 198 8.13 -5.83 -4.18
C LEU A 198 9.57 -5.57 -4.63
N ARG A 199 10.55 -5.71 -3.73
CA ARG A 199 11.97 -5.57 -4.06
C ARG A 199 12.46 -6.65 -5.02
N CYS A 200 12.03 -7.90 -4.85
CA CYS A 200 12.37 -9.00 -5.75
C CYS A 200 11.78 -8.79 -7.15
N LEU A 201 10.51 -8.34 -7.23
CA LEU A 201 9.84 -8.07 -8.50
C LEU A 201 10.56 -6.95 -9.29
N LEU A 202 11.07 -5.94 -8.58
CA LEU A 202 11.83 -4.87 -9.21
C LEU A 202 13.17 -5.34 -9.77
N ALA A 203 13.97 -6.05 -8.97
CA ALA A 203 15.29 -6.54 -9.40
C ALA A 203 15.15 -7.32 -10.72
N LYS A 204 14.09 -8.13 -10.80
CA LYS A 204 13.72 -8.89 -11.99
C LYS A 204 13.23 -8.03 -13.16
N TRP A 205 12.38 -7.03 -12.92
CA TRP A 205 11.89 -6.13 -13.97
C TRP A 205 12.95 -5.18 -14.53
N MET A 206 14.01 -4.91 -13.77
CA MET A 206 15.12 -4.05 -14.21
C MET A 206 16.28 -4.82 -14.83
N GLY A 207 16.19 -6.16 -14.93
CA GLY A 207 17.26 -6.99 -15.48
C GLY A 207 18.55 -6.94 -14.66
N GLN A 208 18.46 -6.47 -13.42
CA GLN A 208 19.57 -6.41 -12.49
C GLN A 208 19.60 -7.72 -11.71
N GLU A 209 20.42 -8.67 -12.18
CA GLU A 209 20.77 -9.89 -11.44
C GLU A 209 21.73 -9.59 -10.27
N THR A 210 21.70 -8.37 -9.72
CA THR A 210 22.66 -7.93 -8.71
C THR A 210 22.41 -8.66 -7.39
N GLU A 211 23.19 -9.73 -7.18
CA GLU A 211 23.83 -10.14 -5.91
C GLU A 211 23.02 -9.94 -4.62
N MET A 212 21.72 -10.22 -4.63
CA MET A 212 20.95 -10.34 -3.38
C MET A 212 21.25 -11.71 -2.75
N GLY A 213 22.42 -11.86 -2.12
CA GLY A 213 22.77 -12.91 -1.17
C GLY A 213 22.77 -14.36 -1.72
N ALA A 214 23.91 -15.03 -1.61
CA ALA A 214 24.11 -16.43 -2.01
C ALA A 214 23.15 -17.46 -1.33
N GLU A 215 22.40 -17.06 -0.31
CA GLU A 215 21.36 -17.89 0.33
C GLU A 215 19.98 -17.76 -0.33
N VAL A 216 19.71 -16.65 -1.03
CA VAL A 216 18.43 -16.41 -1.72
C VAL A 216 18.44 -17.08 -3.09
N SER A 217 19.59 -17.14 -3.77
CA SER A 217 19.74 -17.78 -5.09
C SER A 217 19.42 -19.27 -5.09
N MET A 218 19.56 -19.98 -3.95
CA MET A 218 19.29 -21.41 -3.85
C MET A 218 17.78 -21.75 -3.87
N PHE A 219 16.91 -20.81 -3.50
CA PHE A 219 15.44 -20.94 -3.58
C PHE A 219 14.81 -20.14 -4.75
N LEU A 220 15.55 -19.23 -5.39
CA LEU A 220 15.05 -18.28 -6.40
C LEU A 220 15.46 -18.59 -7.85
N SER A 221 16.09 -19.72 -8.16
CA SER A 221 16.67 -19.95 -9.50
C SER A 221 15.65 -20.10 -10.65
N ASP A 222 14.34 -20.23 -10.40
CA ASP A 222 13.38 -20.44 -11.52
C ASP A 222 11.96 -19.86 -11.29
N ALA A 223 11.82 -18.94 -10.34
CA ALA A 223 10.52 -18.37 -10.00
C ALA A 223 10.14 -17.20 -10.94
N TRP A 224 9.27 -17.44 -11.93
CA TRP A 224 8.80 -16.42 -12.88
C TRP A 224 8.21 -15.19 -12.14
N ALA A 225 8.35 -13.98 -12.69
CA ALA A 225 7.81 -12.73 -12.08
C ALA A 225 6.32 -12.83 -11.71
N ILE A 226 5.61 -13.69 -12.44
CA ILE A 226 4.20 -14.05 -12.23
C ILE A 226 3.97 -14.69 -10.86
N GLN A 227 4.92 -15.47 -10.32
CA GLN A 227 4.79 -16.10 -9.00
C GLN A 227 4.77 -15.07 -7.87
N HIS A 228 5.62 -14.03 -7.90
CA HIS A 228 5.58 -12.97 -6.90
C HIS A 228 4.28 -12.16 -6.98
N ILE A 229 3.78 -11.90 -8.18
CA ILE A 229 2.48 -11.24 -8.39
C ILE A 229 1.34 -12.13 -7.86
N ALA A 230 1.39 -13.43 -8.14
CA ALA A 230 0.41 -14.39 -7.65
C ALA A 230 0.40 -14.48 -6.12
N ILE A 231 1.58 -14.53 -5.49
CA ILE A 231 1.71 -14.52 -4.02
C ILE A 231 1.11 -13.23 -3.45
N LEU A 232 1.42 -12.07 -4.04
CA LEU A 232 0.85 -10.80 -3.58
C LEU A 232 -0.68 -10.76 -3.73
N ALA A 233 -1.20 -11.27 -4.85
CA ALA A 233 -2.63 -11.37 -5.09
C ALA A 233 -3.32 -12.30 -4.07
N VAL A 234 -2.72 -13.45 -3.78
CA VAL A 234 -3.19 -14.37 -2.73
C VAL A 234 -3.17 -13.68 -1.36
N TYR A 235 -2.12 -12.91 -1.04
CA TYR A 235 -2.05 -12.11 0.18
C TYR A 235 -3.22 -11.12 0.29
N VAL A 236 -3.47 -10.35 -0.77
CA VAL A 236 -4.58 -9.37 -0.81
C VAL A 236 -5.92 -10.06 -0.55
N VAL A 237 -6.19 -11.16 -1.25
CA VAL A 237 -7.45 -11.92 -1.14
C VAL A 237 -7.59 -12.54 0.24
N ALA A 238 -6.53 -13.16 0.76
CA ALA A 238 -6.55 -13.81 2.08
C ALA A 238 -6.79 -12.78 3.21
N LEU A 239 -6.11 -11.63 3.16
CA LEU A 239 -6.29 -10.56 4.15
C LEU A 239 -7.70 -9.95 4.11
N LEU A 240 -8.26 -9.72 2.91
CA LEU A 240 -9.64 -9.25 2.76
C LEU A 240 -10.66 -10.29 3.24
N ALA A 241 -10.46 -11.56 2.89
CA ALA A 241 -11.33 -12.66 3.33
C ALA A 241 -11.30 -12.80 4.86
N MET A 242 -10.11 -12.69 5.46
CA MET A 242 -9.96 -12.71 6.92
C MET A 242 -10.63 -11.49 7.57
N ALA A 243 -10.55 -10.31 6.97
CA ALA A 243 -11.23 -9.11 7.47
C ALA A 243 -12.76 -9.29 7.46
N VAL A 244 -13.31 -9.85 6.39
CA VAL A 244 -14.74 -10.18 6.28
C VAL A 244 -15.13 -11.26 7.30
N TYR A 245 -14.31 -12.29 7.47
CA TYR A 245 -14.59 -13.38 8.41
C TYR A 245 -14.58 -12.92 9.88
N ILE A 246 -13.60 -12.10 10.29
CA ILE A 246 -13.55 -11.53 11.65
C ILE A 246 -14.75 -10.62 11.89
N LEU A 247 -15.15 -9.87 10.88
CA LEU A 247 -16.34 -9.01 10.96
C LEU A 247 -17.61 -9.84 11.24
N GLU A 248 -17.76 -10.99 10.58
CA GLU A 248 -18.90 -11.89 10.79
C GLU A 248 -18.85 -12.61 12.14
N ARG A 249 -17.67 -12.97 12.63
CA ARG A 249 -17.55 -13.65 13.94
C ARG A 249 -17.74 -12.74 15.14
N LYS A 250 -17.37 -11.45 15.05
CA LYS A 250 -17.62 -10.48 16.13
C LYS A 250 -19.12 -10.26 16.37
N GLU A 251 -19.97 -10.61 15.41
CA GLU A 251 -21.43 -10.51 15.50
C GLU A 251 -22.03 -11.63 16.34
N ILE A 252 -21.62 -12.89 16.14
CA ILE A 252 -22.12 -14.06 16.89
C ILE A 252 -21.94 -13.85 18.40
N ALA A 253 -20.81 -13.28 18.82
CA ALA A 253 -20.53 -13.02 20.22
C ALA A 253 -21.40 -11.92 20.86
N THR A 254 -22.14 -11.13 20.07
CA THR A 254 -22.99 -10.04 20.58
C THR A 254 -24.48 -10.38 20.56
N ASP A 255 -24.90 -11.38 19.78
CA ASP A 255 -26.29 -11.89 19.75
C ASP A 255 -26.61 -12.86 20.91
N ASP A 256 -25.59 -13.34 21.64
CA ASP A 256 -25.73 -14.25 22.79
C ASP A 256 -25.81 -13.54 24.16
N LEU A 257 -26.07 -12.22 24.20
CA LEU A 257 -26.23 -11.40 25.42
C LEU A 257 -27.60 -10.71 25.47
#